data_AF-A0A1F5AF40-F1
#
_entry.id   AF-A0A1F5AF40-F1
#
_cell.length_a   1.000
_cell.length_b   1.000
_cell.length_c   1.000
_cell.angle_alpha   90.00
_cell.angle_beta   90.00
_cell.angle_gamma   90.00
#
_symmetry.space_group_name_H-M   'P 1'
#
loop_
_entity.id
_entity.type
_entity.pdbx_description
1 polymer ?
#
loop_
_entity_poly.entity_id
_entity_poly.type
_entity_poly.pdbx_seq_one_letter_code
_entity_poly.pdbx_strand_id
1 'polypeptide(L)'
;MHSERNTVREQRTKKDEYQKALAAYSLAVKEFRKGDFDKAVESFKGFIEKFPVDREIVDRAKAYLAIAQKWPKKEGVSLKGFEDHYRYGVVKINQGDYPGAVKVLVKALEFKENDGLVYFLLADVHTLMGQGDDALDFLKKAIQKDRHFSVLAQNEPDFESLWEDKKFKLITKLL
;
A
#
# COMPACT_ATOMS: atom_id res chain seq x y z
N MET A 1 36.66 12.35 -47.63
CA MET A 1 35.18 12.44 -47.52
C MET A 1 34.50 11.17 -46.97
N HIS A 2 34.94 9.94 -47.29
CA HIS A 2 34.32 8.72 -46.73
C HIS A 2 34.67 8.46 -45.25
N SER A 3 35.87 8.84 -44.80
CA SER A 3 36.34 8.62 -43.41
C SER A 3 35.62 9.52 -42.38
N GLU A 4 35.37 10.79 -42.70
CA GLU A 4 34.70 11.75 -41.81
C GLU A 4 33.20 11.45 -41.60
N ARG A 5 32.53 10.90 -42.62
CA ARG A 5 31.10 10.50 -42.50
C ARG A 5 30.92 9.32 -41.55
N ASN A 6 31.89 8.42 -41.45
CA ASN A 6 31.84 7.28 -40.53
C ASN A 6 32.07 7.71 -39.07
N THR A 7 33.02 8.62 -38.82
CA THR A 7 33.29 9.14 -37.47
C THR A 7 32.11 9.94 -36.90
N VAL A 8 31.46 10.78 -37.71
CA VAL A 8 30.27 11.54 -37.28
C VAL A 8 29.09 10.61 -36.98
N ARG A 9 28.91 9.54 -37.78
CA ARG A 9 27.85 8.54 -37.56
C ARG A 9 28.10 7.75 -36.26
N GLU A 10 29.31 7.29 -36.01
CA GLU A 10 29.69 6.58 -34.79
C GLU A 10 29.54 7.45 -33.52
N GLN A 11 29.94 8.73 -33.58
CA GLN A 11 29.76 9.66 -32.46
C GLN A 11 28.29 9.91 -32.15
N ARG A 12 27.44 10.01 -33.18
CA ARG A 12 25.99 10.17 -33.02
C ARG A 12 25.36 8.92 -32.38
N THR A 13 25.74 7.73 -32.82
CA THR A 13 25.24 6.46 -32.25
C THR A 13 25.64 6.31 -30.77
N LYS A 14 26.88 6.64 -30.40
CA LYS A 14 27.32 6.64 -28.99
C LYS A 14 26.54 7.62 -28.12
N LYS A 15 26.24 8.81 -28.65
CA LYS A 15 25.43 9.82 -27.94
C LYS A 15 23.99 9.34 -27.71
N ASP A 16 23.39 8.69 -28.71
CA ASP A 16 22.02 8.18 -28.63
C ASP A 16 21.93 7.00 -27.64
N GLU A 17 22.93 6.13 -27.60
CA GLU A 17 23.04 5.04 -26.62
C GLU A 17 23.21 5.57 -25.19
N TYR A 18 24.02 6.61 -25.00
CA TYR A 18 24.21 7.26 -23.70
C TYR A 18 22.92 7.90 -23.17
N GLN A 19 22.14 8.55 -24.04
CA GLN A 19 20.84 9.12 -23.64
C GLN A 19 19.83 8.04 -23.23
N LYS A 20 19.80 6.90 -23.94
CA LYS A 20 18.96 5.75 -23.57
C LYS A 20 19.37 5.16 -22.22
N ALA A 21 20.66 5.04 -21.97
CA ALA A 21 21.20 4.59 -20.69
C ALA A 21 20.76 5.51 -19.53
N LEU A 22 20.90 6.82 -19.70
CA LEU A 22 20.47 7.81 -18.69
C LEU A 22 18.97 7.74 -18.40
N ALA A 23 18.14 7.56 -19.43
CA ALA A 23 16.69 7.44 -19.25
C ALA A 23 16.32 6.16 -18.47
N ALA A 24 16.92 5.02 -18.83
CA ALA A 24 16.69 3.74 -18.16
C ALA A 24 17.17 3.77 -16.70
N TYR A 25 18.35 4.35 -16.44
CA TYR A 25 18.85 4.54 -15.08
C TYR A 25 17.94 5.45 -14.26
N SER A 26 17.51 6.58 -14.84
CA SER A 26 16.63 7.54 -14.16
C SER A 26 15.27 6.94 -13.79
N LEU A 27 14.73 6.06 -14.64
CA LEU A 27 13.50 5.30 -14.35
C LEU A 27 13.70 4.37 -13.15
N ALA A 28 14.76 3.56 -13.16
CA ALA A 28 15.06 2.63 -12.07
C ALA A 28 15.24 3.37 -10.72
N VAL A 29 15.93 4.52 -10.72
CA VAL A 29 16.08 5.38 -9.53
C VAL A 29 14.74 5.96 -9.09
N LYS A 30 13.85 6.33 -10.01
CA LYS A 30 12.51 6.84 -9.67
C LYS A 30 11.68 5.77 -8.97
N GLU A 31 11.71 4.53 -9.45
CA GLU A 31 11.02 3.39 -8.81
C GLU A 31 11.59 3.10 -7.43
N PHE A 32 12.92 3.12 -7.30
CA PHE A 32 13.61 2.98 -6.01
C PHE A 32 13.17 4.06 -5.01
N ARG A 33 13.14 5.33 -5.43
CA ARG A 33 12.74 6.46 -4.56
C ARG A 33 11.28 6.40 -4.14
N LYS A 34 10.41 5.74 -4.93
CA LYS A 34 9.01 5.48 -4.56
C LYS A 34 8.84 4.34 -3.58
N GLY A 35 9.91 3.58 -3.30
CA GLY A 35 9.85 2.37 -2.48
C GLY A 35 9.29 1.15 -3.24
N ASP A 36 9.18 1.22 -4.56
CA ASP A 36 8.78 0.10 -5.41
C ASP A 36 9.99 -0.81 -5.68
N PHE A 37 10.56 -1.39 -4.63
CA PHE A 37 11.86 -2.10 -4.69
C PHE A 37 11.86 -3.29 -5.65
N ASP A 38 10.73 -4.00 -5.81
CA ASP A 38 10.63 -5.10 -6.77
C ASP A 38 10.82 -4.62 -8.22
N LYS A 39 10.12 -3.54 -8.61
CA LYS A 39 10.28 -2.92 -9.94
C LYS A 39 11.68 -2.33 -10.11
N ALA A 40 12.18 -1.67 -9.08
CA ALA A 40 13.52 -1.10 -9.11
C ALA A 40 14.58 -2.19 -9.35
N VAL A 41 14.46 -3.36 -8.72
CA VAL A 41 15.36 -4.51 -8.95
C VAL A 41 15.34 -4.96 -10.40
N GLU A 42 14.15 -5.12 -11.00
CA GLU A 42 14.01 -5.51 -12.41
C GLU A 42 14.61 -4.46 -13.35
N SER A 43 14.28 -3.18 -13.13
CA SER A 43 14.78 -2.06 -13.93
C SER A 43 16.29 -1.90 -13.83
N PHE A 44 16.89 -2.03 -12.64
CA PHE A 44 18.35 -1.97 -12.48
C PHE A 44 19.06 -3.14 -13.15
N LYS A 45 18.53 -4.38 -13.03
CA LYS A 45 19.10 -5.54 -13.75
C LYS A 45 19.06 -5.32 -15.27
N GLY A 46 17.89 -4.93 -15.79
CA GLY A 46 17.73 -4.66 -17.22
C GLY A 46 18.60 -3.52 -17.72
N PHE A 47 18.83 -2.48 -16.91
CA PHE A 47 19.78 -1.42 -17.20
C PHE A 47 21.22 -1.95 -17.31
N ILE A 48 21.68 -2.72 -16.32
CA ILE A 48 23.05 -3.27 -16.28
C ILE A 48 23.31 -4.21 -17.46
N GLU A 49 22.33 -5.03 -17.84
CA GLU A 49 22.45 -5.94 -18.99
C GLU A 49 22.51 -5.21 -20.34
N LYS A 50 21.71 -4.16 -20.52
CA LYS A 50 21.56 -3.47 -21.81
C LYS A 50 22.59 -2.38 -22.06
N PHE A 51 23.16 -1.78 -21.01
CA PHE A 51 24.03 -0.62 -21.12
C PHE A 51 25.36 -0.80 -20.36
N PRO A 52 26.27 -1.68 -20.85
CA PRO A 52 27.58 -1.91 -20.21
C PRO A 52 28.59 -0.76 -20.43
N VAL A 53 28.16 0.36 -21.03
CA VAL A 53 29.04 1.31 -21.73
C VAL A 53 29.75 2.29 -20.76
N ASP A 54 29.13 2.62 -19.63
CA ASP A 54 29.67 3.57 -18.64
C ASP A 54 29.83 2.91 -17.27
N ARG A 55 31.09 2.72 -16.85
CA ARG A 55 31.42 2.06 -15.57
C ARG A 55 30.83 2.81 -14.37
N GLU A 56 30.80 4.14 -14.40
CA GLU A 56 30.36 4.92 -13.23
C GLU A 56 28.84 4.75 -12.98
N ILE A 57 28.03 4.84 -14.04
CA ILE A 57 26.57 4.70 -13.93
C ILE A 57 26.21 3.25 -13.60
N VAL A 58 26.92 2.28 -14.20
CA VAL A 58 26.73 0.85 -13.90
C VAL A 58 27.08 0.54 -12.45
N ASP A 59 28.17 1.11 -11.90
CA ASP A 59 28.55 0.88 -10.51
C ASP A 59 27.54 1.50 -9.53
N ARG A 60 27.01 2.69 -9.84
CA ARG A 60 25.89 3.28 -9.08
C ARG A 60 24.64 2.40 -9.16
N ALA A 61 24.29 1.90 -10.34
CA ALA A 61 23.15 1.00 -10.51
C ALA A 61 23.30 -0.29 -9.70
N LYS A 62 24.50 -0.88 -9.65
CA LYS A 62 24.80 -2.04 -8.80
C LYS A 62 24.65 -1.72 -7.32
N ALA A 63 25.09 -0.54 -6.87
CA ALA A 63 24.91 -0.11 -5.49
C ALA A 63 23.42 0.00 -5.12
N TYR A 64 22.61 0.65 -5.96
CA TYR A 64 21.15 0.72 -5.77
C TYR A 64 20.49 -0.66 -5.81
N LEU A 65 20.89 -1.52 -6.75
CA LEU A 65 20.39 -2.88 -6.86
C LEU A 65 20.66 -3.69 -5.59
N ALA A 66 21.87 -3.60 -5.03
CA ALA A 66 22.23 -4.30 -3.80
C ALA A 66 21.38 -3.82 -2.61
N ILE A 67 21.06 -2.53 -2.53
CA ILE A 67 20.17 -1.99 -1.50
C ILE A 67 18.74 -2.48 -1.72
N ALA A 68 18.24 -2.41 -2.95
CA ALA A 68 16.88 -2.83 -3.29
C ALA A 68 16.66 -4.34 -3.07
N GLN A 69 17.69 -5.17 -3.29
CA GLN A 69 17.64 -6.61 -3.04
C GLN A 69 17.69 -6.98 -1.55
N LYS A 70 18.35 -6.15 -0.72
CA LYS A 70 18.42 -6.34 0.73
C LYS A 70 17.16 -5.86 1.43
N TRP A 71 16.41 -4.95 0.82
CA TRP A 71 15.13 -4.55 1.35
C TRP A 71 14.24 -5.80 1.39
N PRO A 72 13.58 -6.09 2.52
CA PRO A 72 12.66 -7.20 2.57
C PRO A 72 11.69 -6.97 1.41
N LYS A 73 11.54 -7.99 0.55
CA LYS A 73 10.41 -7.99 -0.37
C LYS A 73 9.20 -7.63 0.48
N LYS A 74 8.28 -6.84 -0.06
CA LYS A 74 6.93 -6.87 0.48
C LYS A 74 6.49 -8.32 0.27
N GLU A 75 6.82 -9.21 1.22
CA GLU A 75 6.16 -10.47 1.39
C GLU A 75 4.72 -10.02 1.56
N GLY A 76 3.97 -10.08 0.46
CA GLY A 76 2.56 -9.86 0.51
C GLY A 76 2.08 -10.83 1.57
N VAL A 77 1.57 -10.29 2.68
CA VAL A 77 1.05 -11.14 3.74
C VAL A 77 0.07 -12.07 3.04
N SER A 78 0.38 -13.37 3.06
CA SER A 78 -0.45 -14.35 2.36
C SER A 78 -1.69 -14.56 3.20
N LEU A 79 -2.71 -13.73 3.00
CA LEU A 79 -3.98 -13.82 3.69
C LEU A 79 -4.82 -14.94 3.04
N LYS A 80 -5.01 -16.06 3.74
CA LYS A 80 -5.65 -17.26 3.18
C LYS A 80 -7.09 -17.46 3.63
N GLY A 81 -7.56 -16.70 4.62
CA GLY A 81 -8.91 -16.84 5.13
C GLY A 81 -9.35 -15.68 6.01
N PHE A 82 -10.53 -15.83 6.61
CA PHE A 82 -11.13 -14.84 7.50
C PHE A 82 -10.16 -14.34 8.56
N GLU A 83 -9.55 -15.24 9.34
CA GLU A 83 -8.71 -14.90 10.48
C GLU A 83 -7.47 -14.08 10.08
N ASP A 84 -6.85 -14.41 8.94
CA ASP A 84 -5.70 -13.68 8.44
C ASP A 84 -6.08 -12.25 8.04
N HIS A 85 -7.19 -12.10 7.29
CA HIS A 85 -7.68 -10.80 6.88
C HIS A 85 -8.11 -9.97 8.09
N TYR A 86 -8.86 -10.55 9.01
CA TYR A 86 -9.27 -9.90 10.25
C TYR A 86 -8.05 -9.37 11.03
N ARG A 87 -7.06 -10.23 11.35
CA ARG A 87 -5.86 -9.83 12.08
C ARG A 87 -5.05 -8.78 11.33
N TYR A 88 -4.92 -8.94 10.02
CA TYR A 88 -4.18 -7.97 9.23
C TYR A 88 -4.89 -6.62 9.12
N GLY A 89 -6.23 -6.60 9.14
CA GLY A 89 -7.02 -5.38 9.28
C GLY A 89 -6.70 -4.63 10.57
N VAL A 90 -6.64 -5.33 11.70
CA VAL A 90 -6.22 -4.74 12.99
C VAL A 90 -4.81 -4.18 12.93
N VAL A 91 -3.85 -4.91 12.34
CA VAL A 91 -2.48 -4.41 12.14
C VAL A 91 -2.48 -3.11 11.33
N LYS A 92 -3.34 -3.00 10.31
CA LYS A 92 -3.46 -1.82 9.48
C LYS A 92 -4.07 -0.62 10.22
N ILE A 93 -5.08 -0.84 11.06
CA ILE A 93 -5.64 0.19 11.96
C ILE A 93 -4.53 0.74 12.86
N ASN A 94 -3.79 -0.15 13.53
CA ASN A 94 -2.70 0.23 14.44
C ASN A 94 -1.54 0.98 13.73
N GLN A 95 -1.38 0.79 12.41
CA GLN A 95 -0.40 1.50 11.59
C GLN A 95 -0.91 2.86 11.07
N GLY A 96 -2.18 3.20 11.31
CA GLY A 96 -2.83 4.38 10.73
C GLY A 96 -3.14 4.25 9.23
N ASP A 97 -2.96 3.05 8.63
CA ASP A 97 -3.32 2.78 7.24
C ASP A 97 -4.80 2.40 7.15
N TYR A 98 -5.67 3.37 7.45
CA TYR A 98 -7.12 3.19 7.50
C TYR A 98 -7.73 2.73 6.17
N PRO A 99 -7.36 3.29 4.99
CA PRO A 99 -7.85 2.78 3.72
C PRO A 99 -7.40 1.33 3.46
N GLY A 100 -6.16 0.98 3.86
CA GLY A 100 -5.67 -0.38 3.80
C GLY A 100 -6.44 -1.34 4.72
N ALA A 101 -6.77 -0.90 5.94
CA ALA A 101 -7.58 -1.67 6.88
C ALA A 101 -8.97 -1.96 6.33
N VAL A 102 -9.68 -0.96 5.81
CA VAL A 102 -11.01 -1.15 5.19
C VAL A 102 -10.96 -2.20 4.08
N LYS A 103 -9.99 -2.09 3.17
CA LYS A 103 -9.84 -3.05 2.06
C LYS A 103 -9.69 -4.49 2.55
N VAL A 104 -8.90 -4.69 3.61
CA VAL A 104 -8.62 -6.02 4.16
C VAL A 104 -9.81 -6.54 4.97
N LEU A 105 -10.48 -5.70 5.75
CA LEU A 105 -11.65 -6.09 6.53
C LEU A 105 -12.86 -6.44 5.65
N VAL A 106 -13.07 -5.70 4.56
CA VAL A 106 -14.08 -6.06 3.54
C VAL A 106 -13.78 -7.45 2.95
N LYS A 107 -12.50 -7.77 2.71
CA LYS A 107 -12.11 -9.11 2.28
C LYS A 107 -12.39 -10.16 3.34
N ALA A 108 -12.25 -9.86 4.64
CA ALA A 108 -12.63 -10.80 5.70
C ALA A 108 -14.13 -11.17 5.62
N LEU A 109 -15.01 -10.21 5.33
CA LEU A 109 -16.44 -10.46 5.15
C LEU A 109 -16.76 -11.35 3.94
N GLU A 110 -15.89 -11.45 2.93
CA GLU A 110 -16.08 -12.41 1.82
C GLU A 110 -15.89 -13.87 2.28
N PHE A 111 -15.10 -14.12 3.32
CA PHE A 111 -14.88 -15.47 3.89
C PHE A 111 -15.92 -15.84 4.94
N LYS A 112 -16.34 -14.87 5.75
CA LYS A 112 -17.38 -15.04 6.76
C LYS A 112 -18.33 -13.86 6.66
N GLU A 113 -19.37 -14.06 5.86
CA GLU A 113 -20.36 -13.03 5.66
C GLU A 113 -20.98 -12.63 6.99
N ASN A 114 -21.17 -11.32 7.17
CA ASN A 114 -22.01 -10.80 8.25
C ASN A 114 -21.44 -11.02 9.67
N ASP A 115 -20.12 -10.93 9.84
CA ASP A 115 -19.44 -11.04 11.13
C ASP A 115 -19.49 -9.72 11.93
N GLY A 116 -20.01 -9.77 13.15
CA GLY A 116 -20.21 -8.59 14.00
C GLY A 116 -18.92 -7.88 14.39
N LEU A 117 -17.83 -8.64 14.60
CA LEU A 117 -16.54 -8.08 14.99
C LEU A 117 -15.91 -7.31 13.83
N VAL A 118 -16.01 -7.85 12.61
CA VAL A 118 -15.52 -7.14 11.42
C VAL A 118 -16.33 -5.88 11.15
N TYR A 119 -17.64 -5.88 11.35
CA TYR A 119 -18.43 -4.65 11.27
C TYR A 119 -18.06 -3.62 12.34
N PHE A 120 -17.76 -4.06 13.56
CA PHE A 120 -17.30 -3.16 14.60
C PHE A 120 -15.97 -2.49 14.22
N LEU A 121 -15.00 -3.26 13.72
CA LEU A 121 -13.74 -2.72 13.23
C LEU A 121 -13.90 -1.80 12.00
N LEU A 122 -14.87 -2.08 11.13
CA LEU A 122 -15.20 -1.17 10.03
C LEU A 122 -15.81 0.14 10.55
N ALA A 123 -16.69 0.08 11.55
CA ALA A 123 -17.23 1.28 12.17
C ALA A 123 -16.12 2.13 12.82
N ASP A 124 -15.21 1.48 13.52
CA ASP A 124 -14.07 2.09 14.19
C ASP A 124 -13.15 2.82 13.20
N VAL A 125 -12.69 2.12 12.16
CA VAL A 125 -11.80 2.72 11.15
C VAL A 125 -12.48 3.85 10.36
N HIS A 126 -13.78 3.74 10.07
CA HIS A 126 -14.52 4.83 9.44
C HIS A 126 -14.64 6.05 10.35
N THR A 127 -14.74 5.85 11.67
CA THR A 127 -14.73 6.96 12.64
C THR A 127 -13.37 7.64 12.66
N LEU A 128 -12.28 6.88 12.71
CA LEU A 128 -10.90 7.40 12.62
C LEU A 128 -10.64 8.18 11.32
N MET A 129 -11.34 7.85 10.24
CA MET A 129 -11.29 8.58 8.96
C MET A 129 -12.20 9.81 8.91
N GLY A 130 -12.97 10.10 9.98
CA GLY A 130 -13.96 11.18 10.01
C GLY A 130 -15.23 10.91 9.19
N GLN A 131 -15.46 9.65 8.81
CA GLN A 131 -16.57 9.21 7.98
C GLN A 131 -17.74 8.73 8.87
N GLY A 132 -18.34 9.68 9.59
CA GLY A 132 -19.32 9.38 10.64
C GLY A 132 -20.57 8.62 10.16
N ASP A 133 -21.13 8.96 8.99
CA ASP A 133 -22.32 8.25 8.49
C ASP A 133 -22.02 6.76 8.18
N ASP A 134 -20.89 6.48 7.52
CA ASP A 134 -20.45 5.10 7.25
C ASP A 134 -20.16 4.34 8.55
N ALA A 135 -19.51 5.00 9.51
CA ALA A 135 -19.21 4.42 10.82
C ALA A 135 -20.50 3.97 11.53
N LEU A 136 -21.54 4.81 11.54
CA LEU A 136 -22.81 4.50 12.18
C LEU A 136 -23.55 3.35 11.49
N ASP A 137 -23.48 3.27 10.16
CA ASP A 137 -24.08 2.17 9.40
C ASP A 137 -23.42 0.83 9.70
N PHE A 138 -22.09 0.79 9.81
CA PHE A 138 -21.36 -0.40 10.23
C PHE A 138 -21.59 -0.74 11.70
N LEU A 139 -21.60 0.25 12.60
CA LEU A 139 -21.84 0.03 14.01
C LEU A 139 -23.23 -0.58 14.25
N LYS A 140 -24.24 -0.10 13.53
CA LYS A 140 -25.59 -0.68 13.57
C LYS A 140 -25.58 -2.16 13.18
N LYS A 141 -24.86 -2.55 12.13
CA LYS A 141 -24.72 -3.96 11.72
C LYS A 141 -24.01 -4.80 12.79
N ALA A 142 -22.97 -4.26 13.43
CA ALA A 142 -22.30 -4.92 14.54
C ALA A 142 -23.27 -5.18 15.71
N ILE A 143 -23.99 -4.14 16.16
CA ILE A 143 -24.96 -4.24 17.28
C ILE A 143 -26.10 -5.21 16.97
N GLN A 144 -26.55 -5.29 15.71
CA GLN A 144 -27.54 -6.27 15.28
C GLN A 144 -27.04 -7.72 15.41
N LYS A 145 -25.73 -7.94 15.40
CA LYS A 145 -25.12 -9.27 15.60
C LYS A 145 -24.91 -9.58 17.06
N ASP A 146 -24.36 -8.63 17.80
CA ASP A 146 -24.18 -8.76 19.23
C ASP A 146 -24.37 -7.39 19.88
N ARG A 147 -25.33 -7.31 20.81
CA ARG A 147 -25.62 -6.07 21.53
C ARG A 147 -24.46 -5.60 22.40
N HIS A 148 -23.52 -6.47 22.73
CA HIS A 148 -22.31 -6.10 23.44
C HIS A 148 -21.51 -5.00 22.72
N PHE A 149 -21.56 -4.94 21.38
CA PHE A 149 -20.91 -3.88 20.61
C PHE A 149 -21.45 -2.48 20.90
N SER A 150 -22.69 -2.35 21.41
CA SER A 150 -23.20 -1.06 21.88
C SER A 150 -22.44 -0.56 23.10
N VAL A 151 -22.16 -1.46 24.05
CA VAL A 151 -21.39 -1.12 25.26
C VAL A 151 -19.95 -0.80 24.88
N LEU A 152 -19.35 -1.59 23.97
CA LEU A 152 -17.99 -1.32 23.48
C LEU A 152 -17.90 0.06 22.82
N ALA A 153 -18.78 0.39 21.87
CA ALA A 153 -18.75 1.68 21.19
C ALA A 153 -18.91 2.89 22.13
N GLN A 154 -19.65 2.73 23.24
CA GLN A 154 -19.81 3.79 24.24
C GLN A 154 -18.56 3.98 25.14
N ASN A 155 -17.61 3.04 25.12
CA ASN A 155 -16.39 3.09 25.94
C ASN A 155 -15.12 3.13 25.09
N GLU A 156 -15.23 3.07 23.77
CA GLU A 156 -14.11 3.07 22.84
C GLU A 156 -13.77 4.51 22.44
N PRO A 157 -12.56 5.03 22.75
CA PRO A 157 -12.19 6.43 22.51
C PRO A 157 -12.27 6.86 21.05
N ASP A 158 -12.05 5.93 20.11
CA ASP A 158 -12.12 6.22 18.68
C ASP A 158 -13.52 6.70 18.27
N PHE A 159 -14.58 6.33 19.03
CA PHE A 159 -15.95 6.78 18.84
C PHE A 159 -16.30 8.10 19.55
N GLU A 160 -15.39 8.72 20.30
CA GLU A 160 -15.67 9.92 21.10
C GLU A 160 -16.31 11.05 20.27
N SER A 161 -15.83 11.23 19.04
CA SER A 161 -16.38 12.23 18.10
C SER A 161 -17.85 12.01 17.73
N LEU A 162 -18.36 10.79 17.90
CA LEU A 162 -19.73 10.39 17.58
C LEU A 162 -20.63 10.29 18.81
N TRP A 163 -20.12 10.34 20.04
CA TRP A 163 -20.92 10.12 21.25
C TRP A 163 -22.08 11.10 21.39
N GLU A 164 -21.91 12.34 20.94
CA GLU A 164 -22.95 13.37 20.96
C GLU A 164 -23.92 13.32 19.75
N ASP A 165 -23.60 12.52 18.74
CA ASP A 165 -24.46 12.35 17.57
C ASP A 165 -25.79 11.68 17.93
N LYS A 166 -26.88 12.23 17.37
CA LYS A 166 -28.24 11.75 17.67
C LYS A 166 -28.46 10.32 17.20
N LYS A 167 -27.94 9.94 16.02
CA LYS A 167 -28.03 8.57 15.49
C LYS A 167 -27.18 7.63 16.33
N PHE A 168 -25.98 8.04 16.77
CA PHE A 168 -25.14 7.24 17.67
C PHE A 168 -25.87 6.90 18.97
N LYS A 169 -26.40 7.92 19.66
CA LYS A 169 -27.21 7.74 20.88
C LYS A 169 -28.43 6.86 20.65
N LEU A 170 -29.03 6.95 19.46
CA LEU A 170 -30.18 6.15 19.07
C LEU A 170 -29.80 4.67 18.93
N ILE A 171 -28.81 4.34 18.09
CA ILE A 171 -28.45 2.94 17.79
C ILE A 171 -27.83 2.21 18.99
N THR A 172 -27.19 2.95 19.91
CA THR A 172 -26.58 2.38 21.12
C THR A 172 -27.58 2.19 22.27
N LYS A 173 -28.72 2.89 22.26
CA LYS A 173 -29.76 2.76 23.30
C LYS A 173 -30.97 1.90 22.91
N LEU A 174 -31.27 1.74 21.60
CA LEU A 174 -32.58 1.24 21.15
C LEU A 174 -32.73 -0.25 20.88
N LEU A 175 -31.71 -1.06 21.07
CA LEU A 175 -31.85 -2.51 20.93
C LEU A 175 -31.59 -3.09 22.27
#